data_AF-A0AAN6KQ77-F1
#
_entry.id   AF-A0AAN6KQ77-F1
#
_cell.length_a   1.000
_cell.length_b   1.000
_cell.length_c   1.000
_cell.angle_alpha   90.00
_cell.angle_beta   90.00
_cell.angle_gamma   90.00
#
_symmetry.space_group_name_H-M   'P 1'
#
loop_
_entity.id
_entity.type
_entity.pdbx_description
1 polymer ?
#
loop_
_entity_poly.entity_id
_entity_poly.type
_entity_poly.pdbx_seq_one_letter_code
_entity_poly.pdbx_strand_id
1 'polypeptide(L)'
;MFTYGPQSPTAYANGPSIVEKQDEWIVAVLNKMRAEGKTRLNANEDAEQEWKKTINTLHGMSLRDKVDGWYMGTNIPGKPREALNYAGGMPLYLKTINEVIDQDFKGFTVT
;
A
#
# COMPACT_ATOMS: atom_id res chain seq x y z
N MET A 1 10.27 0.42 -3.69
CA MET A 1 9.12 1.23 -4.15
C MET A 1 8.46 0.48 -5.29
N PHE A 2 7.15 0.30 -5.25
CA PHE A 2 6.41 -0.55 -6.19
C PHE A 2 5.18 0.20 -6.72
N THR A 3 4.77 -0.11 -7.95
CA THR A 3 3.52 0.33 -8.57
C THR A 3 2.68 -0.91 -8.87
N TYR A 4 1.35 -0.78 -8.77
CA TYR A 4 0.41 -1.89 -8.99
C TYR A 4 0.77 -3.18 -8.20
N GLY A 5 1.33 -3.00 -7.01
CA GLY A 5 1.93 -4.08 -6.22
C GLY A 5 1.01 -4.64 -5.13
N PRO A 6 1.46 -5.66 -4.39
CA PRO A 6 0.72 -6.21 -3.25
C PRO A 6 0.37 -5.12 -2.22
N GLN A 7 -0.75 -5.32 -1.53
CA GLN A 7 -1.25 -4.46 -0.45
C GLN A 7 -1.56 -3.01 -0.85
N SER A 8 -1.65 -2.75 -2.15
CA SER A 8 -2.32 -1.57 -2.71
C SER A 8 -3.66 -1.99 -3.34
N PRO A 9 -4.52 -1.06 -3.79
CA PRO A 9 -5.82 -1.44 -4.35
C PRO A 9 -5.70 -2.41 -5.52
N THR A 10 -4.70 -2.23 -6.39
CA THR A 10 -4.30 -3.15 -7.47
C THR A 10 -5.48 -3.77 -8.20
N ALA A 11 -5.84 -5.02 -7.89
CA ALA A 11 -6.87 -5.75 -8.61
C ALA A 11 -8.30 -5.41 -8.14
N TYR A 12 -8.44 -4.61 -7.08
CA TYR A 12 -9.70 -4.04 -6.61
C TYR A 12 -9.97 -2.63 -7.13
N ALA A 13 -9.13 -2.12 -8.04
CA ALA A 13 -9.32 -0.87 -8.73
C ALA A 13 -9.18 -1.06 -10.24
N ASN A 14 -9.69 -0.09 -11.03
CA ASN A 14 -9.35 -0.01 -12.44
C ASN A 14 -7.84 0.26 -12.57
N GLY A 15 -7.12 -0.63 -13.26
CA GLY A 15 -5.65 -0.62 -13.32
C GLY A 15 -5.04 0.75 -13.62
N PRO A 16 -5.38 1.38 -14.76
CA PRO A 16 -4.88 2.71 -15.10
C PRO A 16 -5.16 3.76 -14.01
N SER A 17 -6.38 3.77 -13.45
CA SER A 17 -6.79 4.75 -12.46
C SER A 17 -6.03 4.67 -11.13
N ILE A 18 -5.55 3.48 -10.73
CA ILE A 18 -4.71 3.34 -9.54
C ILE A 18 -3.24 3.59 -9.86
N VAL A 19 -2.74 3.09 -10.99
CA VAL A 19 -1.33 3.25 -11.38
C VAL A 19 -0.97 4.72 -11.52
N GLU A 20 -1.79 5.51 -12.23
CA GLU A 20 -1.56 6.95 -12.39
C GLU A 20 -1.44 7.68 -11.05
N LYS A 21 -2.30 7.34 -10.08
CA LYS A 21 -2.28 7.96 -8.75
C LYS A 21 -1.11 7.51 -7.88
N GLN A 22 -0.66 6.26 -8.02
CA GLN A 22 0.56 5.79 -7.37
C GLN A 22 1.79 6.47 -7.94
N ASP A 23 1.85 6.65 -9.26
CA ASP A 23 2.95 7.32 -9.93
C ASP A 23 3.04 8.80 -9.54
N GLU A 24 1.89 9.50 -9.52
CA GLU A 24 1.80 10.88 -9.02
C GLU A 24 2.35 11.00 -7.58
N TRP A 25 1.95 10.08 -6.69
CA TRP A 25 2.43 10.07 -5.30
C TRP A 25 3.93 9.80 -5.19
N ILE A 26 4.43 8.81 -5.94
CA ILE A 26 5.87 8.48 -6.00
C ILE A 26 6.68 9.69 -6.45
N VAL A 27 6.25 10.36 -7.53
CA VAL A 27 6.92 11.56 -8.04
C VAL A 27 6.91 12.68 -6.99
N ALA A 28 5.79 12.88 -6.29
CA ALA A 28 5.70 13.86 -5.22
C ALA A 28 6.67 13.57 -4.06
N VAL A 29 6.76 12.31 -3.60
CA VAL A 29 7.74 11.88 -2.59
C VAL A 29 9.16 12.20 -3.03
N LEU A 30 9.55 11.80 -4.24
CA LEU A 30 10.91 12.03 -4.77
C LEU A 30 11.24 13.52 -4.91
N ASN A 31 10.27 14.34 -5.32
CA ASN A 31 10.45 15.78 -5.42
C ASN A 31 10.64 16.44 -4.05
N LYS A 32 9.83 16.09 -3.04
CA LYS A 32 10.00 16.60 -1.66
C LYS A 32 11.34 16.17 -1.08
N MET A 33 11.71 14.89 -1.21
CA MET A 33 13.03 14.41 -0.77
C MET A 33 14.18 15.20 -1.40
N ARG A 34 14.13 15.43 -2.72
CA ARG A 34 15.16 16.21 -3.43
C ARG A 34 15.21 17.65 -2.95
N ALA A 35 14.06 18.30 -2.76
CA ALA A 35 13.98 19.67 -2.27
C ALA A 35 14.56 19.82 -0.85
N GLU A 36 14.45 18.78 -0.03
CA GLU A 36 14.94 18.74 1.36
C GLU A 36 16.34 18.14 1.50
N GLY A 37 17.01 17.84 0.38
CA GLY A 37 18.36 17.26 0.38
C GLY A 37 18.43 15.83 0.96
N LYS A 38 17.31 15.11 0.99
CA LYS A 38 17.23 13.71 1.46
C LYS A 38 17.57 12.75 0.33
N THR A 39 18.22 11.64 0.66
CA THR A 39 18.74 10.68 -0.32
C THR A 39 18.20 9.27 -0.15
N ARG A 40 17.62 8.95 1.02
CA ARG A 40 17.12 7.63 1.35
C ARG A 40 15.85 7.71 2.20
N LEU A 41 14.92 6.82 1.87
CA LEU A 41 13.62 6.66 2.51
C LEU A 41 13.37 5.16 2.68
N ASN A 42 13.22 4.68 3.91
CA ASN A 42 12.88 3.27 4.18
C ASN A 42 11.71 3.20 5.13
N ALA A 43 10.75 2.32 4.84
CA ALA A 43 9.68 2.05 5.77
C ALA A 43 10.25 1.46 7.06
N ASN A 44 9.72 1.91 8.19
CA ASN A 44 10.03 1.32 9.48
C ASN A 44 9.27 0.00 9.62
N GLU A 45 9.87 -0.99 10.28
CA GLU A 45 9.27 -2.32 10.44
C GLU A 45 7.89 -2.26 11.13
N ASP A 46 7.73 -1.40 12.14
CA ASP A 46 6.47 -1.20 12.85
C ASP A 46 5.37 -0.63 11.93
N ALA A 47 5.72 0.30 11.05
CA ALA A 47 4.81 0.85 10.05
C ALA A 47 4.39 -0.21 9.01
N GLU A 48 5.31 -1.08 8.59
CA GLU A 48 4.99 -2.21 7.71
C GLU A 48 4.03 -3.21 8.37
N GLN A 49 4.25 -3.55 9.64
CA GLN A 49 3.36 -4.45 10.38
C GLN A 49 1.96 -3.84 10.59
N GLU A 50 1.88 -2.55 10.94
CA GLU A 50 0.59 -1.88 11.09
C GLU A 50 -0.15 -1.74 9.74
N TRP A 51 0.58 -1.51 8.65
CA TRP A 51 0.01 -1.55 7.31
C TRP A 51 -0.58 -2.93 7.00
N LYS A 52 0.20 -4.01 7.17
CA LYS A 52 -0.25 -5.39 6.97
C LYS A 52 -1.50 -5.71 7.80
N LYS A 53 -1.52 -5.30 9.07
CA LYS A 53 -2.68 -5.45 9.97
C LYS A 53 -3.89 -4.69 9.44
N THR A 54 -3.71 -3.47 8.97
CA THR A 54 -4.77 -2.66 8.33
C THR A 54 -5.36 -3.40 7.13
N ILE A 55 -4.53 -3.91 6.21
CA ILE A 55 -4.98 -4.65 5.03
C ILE A 55 -5.82 -5.86 5.43
N ASN A 56 -5.31 -6.68 6.37
CA ASN A 56 -6.01 -7.87 6.83
C ASN A 56 -7.33 -7.52 7.54
N THR A 57 -7.36 -6.44 8.32
CA THR A 57 -8.57 -5.95 8.99
C THR A 57 -9.63 -5.54 7.98
N LEU A 58 -9.27 -4.74 6.97
CA LEU A 58 -10.17 -4.32 5.89
C LEU A 58 -10.74 -5.52 5.13
N HIS A 59 -9.91 -6.54 4.89
CA HIS A 59 -10.37 -7.79 4.28
C HIS A 59 -11.36 -8.56 5.16
N GLY A 60 -11.03 -8.70 6.45
CA GLY A 60 -11.83 -9.42 7.45
C GLY A 60 -13.23 -8.84 7.68
N MET A 61 -13.43 -7.56 7.35
CA MET A 61 -14.73 -6.89 7.35
C MET A 61 -15.62 -7.23 6.14
N SER A 62 -15.13 -8.05 5.20
CA SER A 62 -15.82 -8.37 3.95
C SER A 62 -15.92 -9.89 3.70
N LEU A 63 -16.81 -10.30 2.79
CA LEU A 63 -16.89 -11.69 2.35
C LEU A 63 -15.63 -12.18 1.61
N ARG A 64 -14.76 -11.27 1.17
CA ARG A 64 -13.51 -11.64 0.46
C ARG A 64 -12.57 -12.46 1.32
N ASP A 65 -12.61 -12.28 2.64
CA ASP A 65 -11.85 -13.11 3.57
C ASP A 65 -12.42 -14.55 3.70
N LYS A 66 -13.63 -14.83 3.20
CA LYS A 66 -14.22 -16.18 3.31
C LYS A 66 -13.96 -17.06 2.09
N VAL A 67 -13.20 -16.58 1.12
CA VAL A 67 -13.01 -17.25 -0.17
C VAL A 67 -11.53 -17.49 -0.43
N ASP A 68 -11.23 -18.70 -0.90
CA ASP A 68 -9.92 -19.05 -1.42
C ASP A 68 -9.73 -18.56 -2.86
N GLY A 69 -8.52 -18.10 -3.16
CA GLY A 69 -8.17 -17.63 -4.47
C GLY A 69 -6.88 -16.84 -4.48
N TRP A 70 -6.53 -16.36 -5.67
CA TRP A 70 -5.28 -15.64 -5.89
C TRP A 70 -5.21 -14.31 -5.13
N TYR A 71 -6.34 -13.70 -4.75
CA TYR A 71 -6.40 -12.52 -3.89
C TYR A 71 -5.89 -12.75 -2.48
N MET A 72 -5.97 -13.99 -1.99
CA MET A 72 -5.50 -14.42 -0.67
C MET A 72 -4.22 -15.27 -0.76
N GLY A 73 -3.63 -15.39 -1.95
CA GLY A 73 -2.44 -16.22 -2.19
C GLY A 73 -2.66 -17.73 -2.11
N THR A 74 -3.90 -18.21 -1.92
CA THR A 74 -4.19 -19.64 -1.72
C THR A 74 -4.24 -20.45 -3.01
N ASN A 75 -3.98 -19.82 -4.16
CA ASN A 75 -3.82 -20.49 -5.45
C ASN A 75 -2.46 -21.20 -5.62
N ILE A 76 -1.50 -21.00 -4.71
CA ILE A 76 -0.18 -21.64 -4.74
C ILE A 76 0.00 -22.48 -3.48
N PRO A 77 0.17 -23.81 -3.58
CA PRO A 77 0.40 -24.67 -2.42
C PRO A 77 1.62 -24.23 -1.60
N GLY A 78 1.47 -24.18 -0.27
CA GLY A 78 2.53 -23.77 0.66
C GLY A 78 2.73 -22.26 0.79
N LYS A 79 2.07 -21.42 -0.03
CA LYS A 79 2.12 -19.97 0.13
C LYS A 79 1.25 -19.55 1.33
N PRO A 80 1.69 -18.58 2.16
CA PRO A 80 0.86 -18.05 3.23
C PRO A 80 -0.46 -17.47 2.71
N ARG A 81 -1.55 -17.78 3.42
CA ARG A 81 -2.85 -17.17 3.17
C ARG A 81 -2.89 -15.78 3.81
N GLU A 82 -2.83 -14.73 3.00
CA GLU A 82 -2.90 -13.35 3.46
C GLU A 82 -3.52 -12.42 2.42
N ALA A 83 -4.09 -11.30 2.86
CA ALA A 83 -4.69 -10.33 1.95
C ALA A 83 -3.62 -9.63 1.10
N LEU A 84 -3.75 -9.73 -0.23
CA LEU A 84 -2.80 -9.16 -1.18
C LEU A 84 -3.25 -7.82 -1.77
N ASN A 85 -4.45 -7.32 -1.45
CA ASN A 85 -4.99 -6.08 -2.03
C ASN A 85 -5.64 -5.22 -0.93
N TYR A 86 -5.57 -3.89 -1.09
CA TYR A 86 -6.20 -2.93 -0.19
C TYR A 86 -7.72 -2.89 -0.42
N ALA A 87 -8.50 -3.36 0.56
CA ALA A 87 -9.96 -3.49 0.43
C ALA A 87 -10.77 -2.24 0.87
N GLY A 88 -10.11 -1.17 1.32
CA GLY A 88 -10.78 0.06 1.81
C GLY A 88 -11.23 1.04 0.72
N GLY A 89 -10.98 0.72 -0.55
CA GLY A 89 -11.35 1.56 -1.70
C GLY A 89 -10.35 2.69 -2.00
N MET A 90 -10.44 3.22 -3.23
CA MET A 90 -9.53 4.25 -3.75
C MET A 90 -9.47 5.52 -2.90
N PRO A 91 -10.59 6.13 -2.46
CA PRO A 91 -10.52 7.41 -1.73
C PRO A 91 -9.76 7.29 -0.40
N LEU A 92 -9.99 6.21 0.35
CA LEU A 92 -9.31 5.99 1.62
C LEU A 92 -7.84 5.66 1.40
N TYR A 93 -7.51 4.81 0.43
CA TYR A 93 -6.12 4.50 0.09
C TYR A 93 -5.32 5.76 -0.26
N LEU A 94 -5.84 6.60 -1.15
CA LEU A 94 -5.17 7.83 -1.58
C LEU A 94 -5.01 8.82 -0.42
N LYS A 95 -6.03 8.95 0.42
CA LYS A 95 -5.93 9.75 1.65
C LYS A 95 -4.78 9.25 2.53
N THR A 96 -4.72 7.94 2.81
CA THR A 96 -3.70 7.38 3.70
C THR A 96 -2.28 7.55 3.18
N ILE A 97 -2.03 7.32 1.88
CA ILE A 97 -0.68 7.51 1.33
C ILE A 97 -0.30 9.00 1.29
N ASN A 98 -1.23 9.90 0.98
CA ASN A 98 -0.94 11.34 0.92
C ASN A 98 -0.62 11.90 2.31
N GLU A 99 -1.30 11.42 3.36
CA GLU A 99 -1.01 11.78 4.75
C GLU A 99 0.44 11.49 5.18
N VAL A 100 1.11 10.52 4.55
CA VAL A 100 2.53 10.24 4.80
C VAL A 100 3.40 11.44 4.37
N ILE A 101 3.12 12.04 3.21
CA ILE A 101 3.85 13.22 2.73
C ILE A 101 3.56 14.42 3.63
N ASP A 102 2.30 14.63 3.99
CA ASP A 102 1.84 15.75 4.81
C ASP A 102 2.38 15.68 6.26
N GLN A 103 2.70 14.49 6.75
CA GLN A 103 3.25 14.24 8.08
C GLN A 103 4.77 13.97 8.03
N ASP A 104 5.49 14.61 7.10
CA ASP A 104 6.95 14.53 6.96
C ASP A 104 7.49 13.09 6.94
N PHE A 105 6.89 12.26 6.08
CA PHE A 105 7.22 10.85 5.88
C PHE A 105 7.06 9.98 7.13
N LYS A 106 6.03 10.24 7.95
CA LYS A 106 5.68 9.40 9.10
C LYS A 106 5.62 7.92 8.73
N GLY A 107 6.25 7.09 9.56
CA GLY A 107 6.40 5.65 9.33
C GLY A 107 7.62 5.28 8.49
N PHE A 108 8.44 6.25 8.11
CA PHE A 108 9.69 6.04 7.38
C PHE A 108 10.88 6.66 8.12
N THR A 109 12.03 6.02 7.97
CA THR A 109 13.33 6.61 8.30
C THR A 109 13.87 7.32 7.06
N VAL A 110 14.10 8.63 7.19
CA VAL A 110 14.54 9.52 6.10
C VAL A 110 15.94 10.07 6.38
N THR A 111 16.86 9.91 5.44
CA THR A 111 18.24 10.44 5.53
C THR A 111 18.63 11.12 4.25
#